data_AF-A0A2E6IB57-F1
#
_entry.id   AF-A0A2E6IB57-F1
#
_cell.length_a   1.000
_cell.length_b   1.000
_cell.length_c   1.000
_cell.angle_alpha   90.00
_cell.angle_beta   90.00
_cell.angle_gamma   90.00
#
_symmetry.space_group_name_H-M   'P 1'
#
loop_
_entity.id
_entity.type
_entity.pdbx_description
1 polymer ?
#
loop_
_entity_poly.entity_id
_entity_poly.type
_entity_poly.pdbx_seq_one_letter_code
_entity_poly.pdbx_strand_id
1 'polypeptide(L)'
;MHRTNQLAETPEWYNTITATCTTSITQIVNRVTPGRVPFTWRAYLPGYSPWVAWKRGILTKRGSFKETVASAAISEKAKAAGLGKPGTHDYSINVRK
;
A
#
# COMPACT_ATOMS: atom_id res chain seq x y z
N MET A 1 -7.41 -14.76 9.47
CA MET A 1 -8.43 -14.46 10.50
C MET A 1 -7.94 -14.77 11.92
N HIS A 2 -7.34 -15.95 12.19
CA HIS A 2 -6.94 -16.34 13.55
C HIS A 2 -6.08 -15.32 14.33
N ARG A 3 -5.02 -14.76 13.72
CA ARG A 3 -4.16 -13.76 14.39
C ARG A 3 -4.93 -12.52 14.85
N THR A 4 -5.77 -11.95 14.00
CA THR A 4 -6.52 -10.72 14.33
C THR A 4 -7.50 -10.94 15.46
N ASN A 5 -8.19 -12.08 15.47
CA ASN A 5 -9.11 -12.43 16.56
C ASN A 5 -8.36 -12.65 17.88
N GLN A 6 -7.17 -13.28 17.82
CA GLN A 6 -6.34 -13.54 18.99
C GLN A 6 -5.83 -12.25 19.66
N LEU A 7 -5.69 -11.14 18.95
CA LEU A 7 -5.25 -9.85 19.53
C LEU A 7 -6.22 -9.27 20.56
N ALA A 8 -7.49 -9.69 20.54
CA ALA A 8 -8.47 -9.29 21.55
C ALA A 8 -8.22 -9.97 22.91
N GLU A 9 -7.73 -11.21 22.90
CA GLU A 9 -7.45 -12.00 24.10
C GLU A 9 -6.01 -11.82 24.58
N THR A 10 -5.06 -11.84 23.64
CA THR A 10 -3.62 -11.70 23.90
C THR A 10 -3.04 -10.60 23.02
N PRO A 11 -2.93 -9.35 23.51
CA PRO A 11 -2.38 -8.25 22.74
C PRO A 11 -0.90 -8.52 22.40
N GLU A 12 -0.52 -8.23 21.16
CA GLU A 12 0.87 -8.33 20.70
C GLU A 12 1.56 -6.96 20.74
N TRP A 13 2.87 -6.94 20.98
CA TRP A 13 3.63 -5.70 20.92
C TRP A 13 3.78 -5.23 19.47
N TYR A 14 3.35 -4.00 19.19
CA TYR A 14 3.43 -3.39 17.87
C TYR A 14 4.76 -2.64 17.69
N ASN A 15 5.66 -3.23 16.91
CA ASN A 15 6.93 -2.59 16.55
C ASN A 15 6.74 -1.68 15.32
N THR A 16 6.87 -0.37 15.50
CA THR A 16 6.71 0.61 14.40
C THR A 16 7.70 0.43 13.25
N ILE A 17 8.82 -0.27 13.44
CA ILE A 17 9.80 -0.55 12.37
C ILE A 17 9.44 -1.83 11.61
N THR A 18 9.09 -2.90 12.32
CA THR A 18 8.92 -4.22 11.71
C THR A 18 7.47 -4.58 11.39
N ALA A 19 6.49 -3.89 11.99
CA ALA A 19 5.05 -4.09 11.80
C ALA A 19 4.37 -2.92 11.05
N THR A 20 5.10 -2.19 10.18
CA THR A 20 4.50 -1.19 9.30
C THR A 20 3.61 -1.82 8.22
N CYS A 21 2.79 -1.00 7.57
CA CYS A 21 2.07 -1.41 6.36
C CYS A 21 2.99 -1.97 5.26
N THR A 22 4.23 -1.46 5.11
CA THR A 22 5.14 -1.88 4.04
C THR A 22 5.84 -3.20 4.36
N THR A 23 6.30 -3.39 5.59
CA THR A 23 6.98 -4.62 6.02
C THR A 23 6.01 -5.80 6.08
N SER A 24 4.79 -5.58 6.59
CA SER A 24 3.75 -6.61 6.61
C SER A 24 3.30 -7.03 5.19
N ILE A 25 3.09 -6.09 4.27
CA ILE A 25 2.76 -6.42 2.88
C ILE A 25 3.91 -7.17 2.21
N THR A 26 5.17 -6.73 2.42
CA THR A 26 6.36 -7.38 1.86
C THR A 26 6.47 -8.83 2.32
N GLN A 27 6.21 -9.11 3.60
CA GLN A 27 6.17 -10.48 4.13
C GLN A 27 5.14 -11.35 3.42
N ILE A 28 3.92 -10.82 3.21
CA ILE A 28 2.86 -11.55 2.51
C ILE A 28 3.25 -11.81 1.04
N VAL A 29 3.75 -10.79 0.34
CA VAL A 29 4.17 -10.92 -1.06
C VAL A 29 5.27 -11.96 -1.20
N ASN A 30 6.30 -11.93 -0.35
CA ASN A 30 7.39 -12.90 -0.41
C ASN A 30 6.99 -14.31 0.03
N ARG A 31 5.90 -14.47 0.80
CA ARG A 31 5.34 -15.78 1.12
C ARG A 31 4.69 -16.44 -0.10
N VAL A 32 4.06 -15.63 -0.96
CA VAL A 32 3.41 -16.10 -2.21
C VAL A 32 4.40 -16.20 -3.36
N THR A 33 5.31 -15.23 -3.49
CA THR A 33 6.34 -15.17 -4.53
C THR A 33 7.70 -14.86 -3.89
N PRO A 34 8.44 -15.90 -3.45
CA PRO A 34 9.73 -15.73 -2.80
C PRO A 34 10.69 -14.86 -3.60
N GLY A 35 11.32 -13.89 -2.94
CA GLY A 35 12.31 -13.00 -3.55
C GLY A 35 11.76 -11.86 -4.40
N ARG A 36 10.43 -11.71 -4.52
CA ARG A 36 9.81 -10.64 -5.34
C ARG A 36 10.16 -9.24 -4.82
N VAL A 37 10.23 -9.07 -3.50
CA VAL A 37 10.57 -7.80 -2.84
C VAL A 37 11.65 -8.07 -1.77
N PRO A 38 12.94 -7.78 -2.03
CA PRO A 38 13.98 -8.06 -1.05
C PRO A 38 13.85 -7.16 0.19
N PHE A 39 14.11 -7.73 1.37
CA PHE A 39 14.23 -7.00 2.63
C PHE A 39 15.48 -6.12 2.62
N THR A 40 15.36 -4.94 2.01
CA THR A 40 16.38 -3.89 2.03
C THR A 40 16.00 -2.81 3.03
N TRP A 41 16.91 -1.91 3.38
CA TRP A 41 16.60 -0.78 4.28
C TRP A 41 15.40 0.07 3.80
N ARG A 42 15.17 0.12 2.48
CA ARG A 42 14.02 0.80 1.86
C ARG A 42 12.67 0.14 2.18
N ALA A 43 12.66 -1.14 2.58
CA ALA A 43 11.44 -1.83 3.00
C ALA A 43 10.91 -1.32 4.36
N TYR A 44 11.78 -0.71 5.19
CA TYR A 44 11.38 -0.08 6.45
C TYR A 44 10.86 1.35 6.27
N LEU A 45 10.96 1.90 5.06
CA LEU A 45 10.59 3.28 4.76
C LEU A 45 9.45 3.30 3.74
N PRO A 46 8.19 3.42 4.19
CA PRO A 46 7.02 3.32 3.32
C PRO A 46 7.05 4.26 2.10
N GLY A 47 7.67 5.43 2.22
CA GLY A 47 7.84 6.37 1.12
C GLY A 47 8.58 5.82 -0.11
N TYR A 48 9.42 4.78 0.04
CA TYR A 48 10.11 4.13 -1.08
C TYR A 48 9.32 3.00 -1.73
N SER A 49 8.21 2.56 -1.13
CA SER A 49 7.39 1.46 -1.66
C SER A 49 6.96 1.65 -3.12
N PRO A 50 6.47 2.82 -3.59
CA PRO A 50 6.09 2.99 -5.00
C PRO A 50 7.30 2.89 -5.94
N TRP A 51 8.45 3.43 -5.53
CA TRP A 51 9.68 3.38 -6.33
C TRP A 51 10.21 1.95 -6.46
N VAL A 52 10.22 1.18 -5.37
CA VAL A 52 10.64 -0.23 -5.37
C VAL A 52 9.71 -1.06 -6.27
N ALA A 53 8.40 -0.87 -6.12
CA ALA A 53 7.40 -1.58 -6.91
C ALA A 53 7.49 -1.25 -8.41
N TRP A 54 7.72 0.02 -8.76
CA TRP A 54 7.98 0.43 -10.15
C TRP A 54 9.29 -0.16 -10.68
N LYS A 55 10.40 -0.04 -9.95
CA LYS A 55 11.72 -0.54 -10.37
C LYS A 55 11.70 -2.05 -10.62
N ARG A 56 10.97 -2.81 -9.81
CA ARG A 56 10.83 -4.26 -9.91
C ARG A 56 9.74 -4.72 -10.89
N GLY A 57 9.03 -3.79 -11.55
CA GLY A 57 7.94 -4.14 -12.48
C GLY A 57 6.78 -4.84 -11.78
N ILE A 58 6.52 -4.52 -10.51
CA ILE A 58 5.31 -4.91 -9.80
C ILE A 58 4.15 -4.01 -10.25
N LEU A 59 4.43 -2.73 -10.47
CA LEU A 59 3.49 -1.78 -11.05
C LEU A 59 3.63 -1.76 -12.57
N THR A 60 2.50 -1.58 -13.26
CA THR A 60 2.47 -1.25 -14.69
C THR A 60 3.20 0.07 -14.91
N LYS A 61 4.25 0.06 -15.72
CA LYS A 61 5.03 1.26 -16.03
C LYS A 61 4.33 2.05 -17.12
N ARG A 62 4.22 3.36 -16.94
CA ARG A 62 3.74 4.33 -17.91
C ARG A 62 4.83 5.39 -18.08
N GLY A 63 5.82 5.09 -18.91
CA GLY A 63 7.03 5.90 -19.07
C GLY A 63 7.96 5.84 -17.85
N SER A 64 8.53 6.98 -17.50
CA SER A 64 9.36 7.22 -16.32
C SER A 64 8.59 7.02 -15.01
N PHE A 65 9.32 6.95 -13.88
CA PHE A 65 8.69 6.86 -12.55
C PHE A 65 7.76 8.05 -12.29
N LYS A 66 8.19 9.27 -12.64
CA LYS A 66 7.40 10.50 -12.45
C LYS A 66 6.12 10.48 -13.28
N GLU A 67 6.20 10.06 -14.54
CA GLU A 67 5.03 9.93 -15.42
C GLU A 67 4.08 8.84 -14.91
N THR A 68 4.63 7.72 -14.44
CA THR A 68 3.81 6.64 -13.86
C THR A 68 3.06 7.16 -12.64
N VAL A 69 3.72 7.86 -11.72
CA VAL A 69 3.09 8.47 -10.53
C VAL A 69 2.03 9.50 -10.93
N ALA A 70 2.35 10.40 -11.86
CA ALA A 70 1.39 11.40 -12.33
C ALA A 70 0.14 10.76 -12.95
N SER A 71 0.31 9.70 -13.75
CA SER A 71 -0.80 8.98 -14.37
C SER A 71 -1.66 8.18 -13.39
N ALA A 72 -1.14 7.93 -12.19
CA ALA A 72 -1.83 7.19 -11.12
C ALA A 72 -2.49 8.14 -10.10
N ALA A 73 -2.40 9.46 -10.28
CA ALA A 73 -3.00 10.43 -9.37
C ALA A 73 -4.54 10.34 -9.41
N ILE A 74 -5.15 10.16 -8.24
CA ILE A 74 -6.62 10.08 -8.08
C ILE A 74 -7.19 11.18 -7.18
N SER A 75 -6.35 12.07 -6.61
CA SER A 75 -6.78 13.05 -5.62
C SER A 75 -7.87 13.99 -6.15
N GLU A 76 -7.75 14.48 -7.38
CA GLU A 76 -8.75 15.37 -7.98
C GLU A 76 -10.04 14.61 -8.34
N LYS A 77 -9.92 13.37 -8.84
CA LYS A 77 -11.08 12.48 -9.05
C LYS A 77 -11.85 12.23 -7.74
N ALA A 78 -11.11 12.00 -6.65
CA ALA A 78 -11.66 11.81 -5.32
C ALA A 78 -12.41 13.05 -4.82
N LYS A 79 -11.81 14.25 -4.93
CA LYS A 79 -12.49 15.50 -4.54
C LYS A 79 -13.76 15.74 -5.35
N ALA A 80 -13.71 15.52 -6.67
CA ALA A 80 -14.87 15.65 -7.54
C ALA A 80 -16.00 14.68 -7.16
N ALA A 81 -15.66 13.48 -6.66
CA ALA A 81 -16.60 12.50 -6.13
C ALA A 81 -17.22 12.85 -4.76
N GLY A 82 -16.90 14.01 -4.19
CA GLY A 82 -17.48 14.45 -2.92
C GLY A 82 -16.79 13.91 -1.68
N LEU A 83 -15.56 13.39 -1.81
CA LEU A 83 -14.77 13.00 -0.64
C LEU A 83 -14.60 14.14 0.35
N GLY A 84 -14.74 13.82 1.64
CA GLY A 84 -14.66 14.79 2.73
C GLY A 84 -16.02 15.33 3.16
N LYS A 85 -17.13 14.90 2.52
CA LYS A 85 -18.49 15.17 2.99
C LYS A 85 -18.99 14.01 3.86
N PRO A 86 -19.46 14.25 5.10
CA PRO A 86 -20.11 13.22 5.90
C PRO A 86 -21.29 12.59 5.12
N GLY A 87 -21.37 11.26 5.10
CA GLY A 87 -22.41 10.54 4.35
C GLY A 87 -21.97 9.91 3.03
N THR A 88 -20.81 10.30 2.46
CA THR A 88 -20.28 9.69 1.22
C THR A 88 -19.40 8.48 1.54
N HIS A 89 -20.00 7.30 1.68
CA HIS A 89 -19.31 6.08 2.12
C HIS A 89 -18.68 5.30 0.94
N ASP A 90 -19.07 5.58 -0.30
CA ASP A 90 -18.69 4.82 -1.49
C ASP A 90 -17.43 5.34 -2.21
N TYR A 91 -16.37 5.63 -1.45
CA TYR A 91 -15.10 6.15 -1.97
C TYR A 91 -14.61 5.38 -3.21
N SER A 92 -14.44 4.06 -3.03
CA SER A 92 -13.81 3.20 -4.05
C SER A 92 -14.66 3.05 -5.30
N ILE A 93 -15.98 3.18 -5.20
CA ILE A 93 -16.87 3.11 -6.36
C ILE A 93 -16.79 4.41 -7.15
N ASN A 94 -16.80 5.55 -6.46
CA ASN A 94 -16.89 6.84 -7.12
C ASN A 94 -15.59 7.25 -7.82
N VAL A 95 -14.42 6.86 -7.30
CA VAL A 95 -13.12 7.19 -7.94
C VAL A 95 -12.77 6.30 -9.15
N ARG A 96 -13.53 5.23 -9.39
CA ARG A 96 -13.32 4.30 -10.51
C ARG A 96 -14.02 4.73 -11.80
N LYS A 97 -14.99 5.64 -11.70
CA LYS A 97 -15.66 6.26 -12.85
C LYS A 97 -14.69 7.20 -13.58
#